data_AF-A0A1V5QY16-F1
#
_entry.id   AF-A0A1V5QY16-F1
#
_cell.length_a   1.000
_cell.length_b   1.000
_cell.length_c   1.000
_cell.angle_alpha   90.00
_cell.angle_beta   90.00
_cell.angle_gamma   90.00
#
_symmetry.space_group_name_H-M   'P 1'
#
loop_
_entity.id
_entity.type
_entity.pdbx_description
1 polymer ?
#
loop_
_entity_poly.entity_id
_entity_poly.type
_entity_poly.pdbx_seq_one_letter_code
_entity_poly.pdbx_strand_id
1 'polypeptide(L)'
;MPYGTRCYAPCGGRPHRGAALSQSEQKSYRFGIGIEVPTDSAVSNGVLNASPIGGGDPGHTFEYVRDPDGKIVSLMSFGPAGRIRTAEEFTAFQNGQTAGTAKYPVSGTISTWETNISDAQAKQAIQINASLRSSPPNYTKDIQCTGLALNVAQRIGVNLPSGVGPVVIRVPDARFLGVVNKTVWSGSVANPYHLSRQMTQMFGPPHVRTADDF
;
A
#
# COMPACT_ATOMS: atom_id res chain seq x y z
N MET A 1 -45.94 -71.11 -26.54
CA MET A 1 -45.70 -69.74 -26.02
C MET A 1 -44.94 -68.94 -27.06
N PRO A 2 -45.20 -67.64 -27.19
CA PRO A 2 -45.22 -66.92 -28.47
C PRO A 2 -44.18 -65.77 -28.55
N TYR A 3 -44.17 -65.09 -29.71
CA TYR A 3 -43.57 -63.77 -30.01
C TYR A 3 -42.03 -63.72 -30.10
N GLY A 4 -41.38 -63.17 -31.13
CA GLY A 4 -41.82 -62.23 -32.15
C GLY A 4 -41.11 -60.87 -31.99
N THR A 5 -40.72 -60.28 -33.12
CA THR A 5 -40.62 -58.83 -33.40
C THR A 5 -39.23 -58.15 -33.35
N ARG A 6 -38.86 -57.61 -34.51
CA ARG A 6 -37.85 -56.56 -34.76
C ARG A 6 -38.35 -55.20 -34.24
N CYS A 7 -37.47 -54.31 -33.76
CA CYS A 7 -37.62 -52.84 -33.77
C CYS A 7 -36.21 -52.21 -33.83
N TYR A 8 -35.85 -51.43 -34.86
CA TYR A 8 -36.00 -49.97 -35.04
C TYR A 8 -35.29 -49.11 -33.99
N ALA A 9 -34.38 -48.26 -34.49
CA ALA A 9 -33.70 -47.19 -33.76
C ALA A 9 -34.66 -46.04 -33.36
N PRO A 10 -34.26 -45.21 -32.38
CA PRO A 10 -34.64 -43.81 -32.35
C PRO A 10 -33.43 -42.87 -32.42
N CYS A 11 -33.49 -41.92 -33.35
CA CYS A 11 -32.83 -40.62 -33.25
C CYS A 11 -33.45 -39.85 -32.07
N GLY A 12 -32.63 -39.18 -31.25
CA GLY A 12 -33.17 -38.20 -30.30
C GLY A 12 -32.18 -37.78 -29.21
N GLY A 13 -31.81 -36.50 -29.22
CA GLY A 13 -31.25 -35.84 -28.03
C GLY A 13 -30.01 -35.01 -28.30
N ARG A 14 -30.20 -33.79 -28.83
CA ARG A 14 -29.25 -32.70 -28.60
C ARG A 14 -29.16 -32.45 -27.08
N PRO A 15 -27.97 -32.37 -26.46
CA PRO A 15 -27.85 -31.66 -25.21
C PRO A 15 -27.89 -30.15 -25.48
N HIS A 16 -29.07 -29.55 -25.39
CA HIS A 16 -29.19 -28.16 -24.95
C HIS A 16 -28.98 -28.15 -23.43
N ARG A 17 -27.75 -27.89 -22.99
CA ARG A 17 -27.39 -27.30 -21.69
C ARG A 17 -26.02 -26.68 -21.91
N GLY A 18 -25.77 -25.43 -21.65
CA GLY A 18 -26.50 -24.39 -20.95
C GLY A 18 -25.48 -23.27 -20.84
N ALA A 19 -25.97 -22.04 -20.91
CA ALA A 19 -25.16 -20.85 -20.75
C ALA A 19 -24.19 -20.96 -19.56
N ALA A 20 -22.89 -20.91 -19.84
CA ALA A 20 -21.99 -20.17 -18.98
C ALA A 20 -21.76 -18.84 -19.69
N LEU A 21 -22.72 -17.93 -19.53
CA LEU A 21 -22.46 -16.52 -19.67
C LEU A 21 -21.23 -16.24 -18.82
N SER A 22 -20.17 -15.78 -19.47
CA SER A 22 -19.05 -15.15 -18.80
C SER A 22 -19.66 -14.19 -17.79
N GLN A 23 -19.39 -14.42 -16.51
CA GLN A 23 -19.66 -13.42 -15.49
C GLN A 23 -18.88 -12.20 -15.95
N SER A 24 -19.58 -11.19 -16.48
CA SER A 24 -19.02 -9.86 -16.60
C SER A 24 -18.52 -9.53 -15.19
N GLU A 25 -17.21 -9.42 -15.00
CA GLU A 25 -16.66 -8.91 -13.75
C GLU A 25 -17.44 -7.64 -13.45
N GLN A 26 -18.22 -7.67 -12.37
CA GLN A 26 -19.05 -6.54 -12.02
C GLN A 26 -18.10 -5.40 -11.69
N LYS A 27 -17.96 -4.48 -12.65
CA LYS A 27 -17.09 -3.32 -12.55
C LYS A 27 -17.40 -2.61 -11.22
N SER A 28 -16.42 -2.56 -10.32
CA SER A 28 -16.58 -2.02 -8.98
C SER A 28 -15.42 -1.09 -8.65
N TYR A 29 -15.65 -0.16 -7.73
CA TYR A 29 -14.57 0.66 -7.19
C TYR A 29 -13.59 -0.22 -6.43
N ARG A 30 -12.32 0.16 -6.47
CA ARG A 30 -11.25 -0.54 -5.74
C ARG A 30 -10.46 0.43 -4.89
N PHE A 31 -10.18 0.03 -3.65
CA PHE A 31 -9.21 0.68 -2.80
C PHE A 31 -7.89 -0.06 -2.92
N GLY A 32 -6.80 0.66 -3.17
CA GLY A 32 -5.49 0.10 -3.39
C GLY A 32 -4.47 0.64 -2.40
N ILE A 33 -3.55 -0.25 -1.99
CA ILE A 33 -2.29 0.11 -1.33
C ILE A 33 -1.17 -0.07 -2.34
N GLY A 34 -0.35 0.96 -2.53
CA GLY A 34 0.89 0.91 -3.27
C GLY A 34 2.08 1.04 -2.33
N ILE A 35 3.08 0.18 -2.50
CA ILE A 35 4.31 0.19 -1.71
C ILE A 35 5.52 0.18 -2.65
N GLU A 36 6.31 1.23 -2.58
CA GLU A 36 7.70 1.23 -3.02
C GLU A 36 8.48 0.45 -1.96
N VAL A 37 8.80 -0.80 -2.27
CA VAL A 37 9.40 -1.70 -1.29
C VAL A 37 10.79 -1.18 -0.92
N PRO A 38 11.15 -1.15 0.38
CA PRO A 38 12.46 -0.67 0.79
C PRO A 38 13.58 -1.46 0.12
N THR A 39 14.68 -0.78 -0.20
CA THR A 39 15.88 -1.44 -0.71
C THR A 39 16.43 -2.43 0.32
N ASP A 40 17.10 -3.50 -0.14
CA ASP A 40 17.71 -4.49 0.76
C ASP A 40 18.68 -3.85 1.77
N SER A 41 19.38 -2.79 1.38
CA SER A 41 20.27 -2.03 2.28
C SER A 41 19.55 -1.32 3.43
N ALA A 42 18.25 -1.05 3.28
CA ALA A 42 17.43 -0.42 4.30
C ALA A 42 16.84 -1.41 5.30
N VAL A 43 16.98 -2.72 5.07
CA VAL A 43 16.42 -3.74 5.96
C VAL A 43 17.52 -4.68 6.44
N SER A 44 17.67 -4.81 7.76
CA SER A 44 18.62 -5.75 8.35
C SER A 44 17.95 -6.52 9.47
N ASN A 45 18.01 -7.86 9.41
CA ASN A 45 17.40 -8.75 10.40
C ASN A 45 15.92 -8.44 10.68
N GLY A 46 15.18 -8.05 9.64
CA GLY A 46 13.77 -7.69 9.75
C GLY A 46 13.51 -6.37 10.46
N VAL A 47 14.52 -5.51 10.61
CA VAL A 47 14.40 -4.14 11.13
C VAL A 47 14.59 -3.15 9.98
N LEU A 48 13.65 -2.24 9.80
CA LEU A 48 13.77 -1.16 8.82
C LEU A 48 14.64 -0.03 9.37
N ASN A 49 15.63 0.39 8.59
CA ASN A 49 16.46 1.56 8.87
C ASN A 49 15.90 2.77 8.11
N ALA A 50 15.15 3.62 8.80
CA ALA A 50 14.54 4.83 8.21
C ALA A 50 15.51 6.04 8.21
N SER A 51 16.81 5.78 8.24
CA SER A 51 17.84 6.83 8.23
C SER A 51 17.85 7.62 6.93
N PRO A 52 17.76 8.97 6.99
CA PRO A 52 17.90 9.79 5.79
C PRO A 52 19.33 9.83 5.23
N ILE A 53 20.31 9.32 5.97
CA ILE A 53 21.73 9.29 5.59
C ILE A 53 22.27 7.87 5.79
N GLY A 54 22.75 7.25 4.71
CA GLY A 54 23.40 5.93 4.75
C GLY A 54 22.47 4.74 5.04
N GLY A 55 21.15 4.97 5.08
CA GLY A 55 20.15 3.95 5.41
C GLY A 55 19.57 3.19 4.22
N GLY A 56 19.97 3.47 2.98
CA GLY A 56 19.24 3.01 1.79
C GLY A 56 17.88 3.72 1.65
N ASP A 57 17.13 3.36 0.62
CA ASP A 57 15.74 3.83 0.46
C ASP A 57 14.82 3.04 1.42
N PRO A 58 14.20 3.68 2.43
CA PRO A 58 13.34 3.03 3.41
C PRO A 58 11.94 2.72 2.87
N GLY A 59 11.71 2.97 1.56
CA GLY A 59 10.47 2.74 0.87
C GLY A 59 9.41 3.78 1.17
N HIS A 60 8.27 3.63 0.50
CA HIS A 60 7.17 4.57 0.58
C HIS A 60 5.83 3.83 0.44
N THR A 61 4.81 4.30 1.15
CA THR A 61 3.46 3.74 1.08
C THR A 61 2.48 4.83 0.66
N PHE A 62 1.58 4.50 -0.25
CA PHE A 62 0.49 5.38 -0.64
C PHE A 62 -0.79 4.56 -0.80
N GLU A 63 -1.93 5.25 -0.75
CA GLU A 63 -3.22 4.65 -1.11
C GLU A 63 -3.79 5.30 -2.36
N TYR A 64 -4.69 4.59 -3.01
CA TYR A 64 -5.41 5.10 -4.17
C TYR A 64 -6.79 4.45 -4.31
N VAL A 65 -7.65 5.12 -5.06
CA VAL A 65 -8.99 4.64 -5.43
C VAL A 65 -9.06 4.51 -6.94
N ARG A 66 -9.41 3.33 -7.44
CA ARG A 66 -9.79 3.11 -8.84
C ARG A 66 -11.29 3.09 -9.00
N ASP A 67 -11.77 3.71 -10.06
CA ASP A 67 -13.17 3.62 -10.48
C ASP A 67 -13.48 2.25 -11.14
N PRO A 68 -14.77 1.98 -11.44
CA PRO A 68 -15.19 0.75 -12.12
C PRO A 68 -14.55 0.53 -13.51
N ASP A 69 -14.05 1.59 -14.16
CA ASP A 69 -13.33 1.51 -15.43
C ASP A 69 -11.82 1.32 -15.25
N GLY A 70 -11.36 1.22 -14.00
CA GLY A 70 -9.97 0.98 -13.64
C GLY A 70 -9.09 2.22 -13.60
N LYS A 71 -9.66 3.42 -13.77
CA LYS A 71 -8.93 4.69 -13.69
C LYS A 71 -8.73 5.09 -12.24
N ILE A 72 -7.53 5.57 -11.89
CA ILE A 72 -7.28 6.18 -10.58
C ILE A 72 -8.01 7.52 -10.49
N VAL A 73 -8.91 7.63 -9.52
CA VAL A 73 -9.72 8.84 -9.27
C VAL A 73 -9.30 9.58 -7.99
N SER A 74 -8.51 8.96 -7.14
CA SER A 74 -7.80 9.61 -6.03
C SER A 74 -6.53 8.84 -5.67
N LEU A 75 -5.47 9.56 -5.31
CA LEU A 75 -4.21 9.00 -4.81
C LEU A 75 -3.68 9.86 -3.66
N MET A 76 -3.53 9.29 -2.47
CA MET A 76 -2.88 9.96 -1.34
C MET A 76 -1.48 9.41 -1.14
N SER A 77 -0.50 10.26 -1.40
CA SER A 77 0.91 9.98 -1.18
C SER A 77 1.44 10.98 -0.16
N PHE A 78 1.64 10.53 1.08
CA PHE A 78 2.02 11.42 2.18
C PHE A 78 3.48 11.26 2.58
N GLY A 79 4.19 12.36 2.79
CA GLY A 79 5.58 12.34 3.25
C GLY A 79 6.00 13.68 3.82
N PRO A 80 7.28 13.86 4.18
CA PRO A 80 7.76 15.14 4.67
C PRO A 80 7.82 16.16 3.52
N ALA A 81 7.42 17.40 3.78
CA ALA A 81 7.43 18.48 2.78
C ALA A 81 8.85 18.90 2.36
N GLY A 82 9.83 18.64 3.21
CA GLY A 82 11.26 18.82 2.95
C GLY A 82 12.06 17.58 3.38
N ARG A 83 13.31 17.49 2.94
CA ARG A 83 14.18 16.38 3.36
C ARG A 83 14.67 16.64 4.78
N ILE A 84 14.71 15.59 5.61
CA ILE A 84 15.31 15.63 6.95
C ILE A 84 16.78 15.29 6.79
N ARG A 85 17.68 16.28 6.78
CA ARG A 85 19.12 16.09 6.50
C ARG A 85 20.02 16.56 7.65
N THR A 86 19.53 17.44 8.51
CA THR A 86 20.29 18.04 9.61
C THR A 86 19.80 17.55 10.97
N ALA A 87 20.62 17.73 12.00
CA ALA A 87 20.22 17.42 13.38
C ALA A 87 19.04 18.28 13.85
N GLU A 88 18.94 19.53 13.39
CA GLU A 88 17.82 20.44 13.68
C GLU A 88 16.53 19.94 13.04
N GLU A 89 16.56 19.58 11.75
CA GLU A 89 15.39 19.00 11.06
C GLU A 89 14.96 17.68 11.69
N PHE A 90 15.92 16.85 12.14
CA PHE A 90 15.62 15.62 12.86
C PHE A 90 14.99 15.90 14.23
N THR A 91 15.45 16.93 14.94
CA THR A 91 14.84 17.38 16.20
C THR A 91 13.42 17.88 15.96
N ALA A 92 13.17 18.64 14.89
CA ALA A 92 11.83 19.06 14.48
C ALA A 92 10.93 17.85 14.20
N PHE A 93 11.45 16.81 13.54
CA PHE A 93 10.71 15.55 13.32
C PHE A 93 10.35 14.86 14.64
N GLN A 94 11.32 14.73 15.55
CA GLN A 94 11.08 14.13 16.86
C GLN A 94 10.03 14.88 17.69
N ASN A 95 9.99 16.20 17.55
CA ASN A 95 9.02 17.07 18.23
C ASN A 95 7.68 17.22 17.47
N GLY A 96 7.51 16.51 16.35
CA GLY A 96 6.28 16.56 15.55
C GLY A 96 6.04 17.90 14.84
N GLN A 97 7.10 18.63 14.53
CA GLN A 97 7.08 19.95 13.90
C GLN A 97 7.43 19.92 12.41
N THR A 98 7.86 18.77 11.88
CA THR A 98 8.15 18.64 10.44
C THR A 98 6.86 18.72 9.64
N ALA A 99 6.77 19.69 8.74
CA ALA A 99 5.63 19.82 7.85
C ALA A 99 5.47 18.59 6.94
N GLY A 100 4.25 18.09 6.79
CA GLY A 100 3.92 17.03 5.84
C GLY A 100 3.44 17.57 4.49
N THR A 101 3.45 16.71 3.47
CA THR A 101 2.87 16.97 2.15
C THR A 101 2.04 15.76 1.72
N ALA A 102 0.86 16.01 1.17
CA ALA A 102 -0.05 15.00 0.60
C ALA A 102 0.22 14.70 -0.89
N LYS A 103 1.36 15.17 -1.40
CA LYS A 103 1.82 15.00 -2.79
C LYS A 103 3.26 14.50 -2.82
N TYR A 104 3.61 13.61 -1.90
CA TYR A 104 4.95 13.03 -1.90
C TYR A 104 5.17 12.26 -3.22
N PRO A 105 6.34 12.39 -3.87
CA PRO A 105 6.56 11.72 -5.14
C PRO A 105 6.38 10.21 -5.04
N VAL A 106 5.76 9.62 -6.05
CA VAL A 106 5.73 8.19 -6.29
C VAL A 106 6.70 7.90 -7.44
N SER A 107 7.54 6.88 -7.31
CA SER A 107 8.64 6.57 -8.22
C SER A 107 8.99 5.08 -8.24
N GLY A 108 9.64 4.64 -9.31
CA GLY A 108 10.19 3.28 -9.39
C GLY A 108 9.14 2.17 -9.51
N THR A 109 9.45 1.03 -8.89
CA THR A 109 8.63 -0.19 -8.93
C THR A 109 7.75 -0.27 -7.68
N ILE A 110 6.47 -0.57 -7.88
CA ILE A 110 5.44 -0.48 -6.86
C ILE A 110 4.76 -1.84 -6.72
N SER A 111 4.77 -2.39 -5.51
CA SER A 111 3.97 -3.55 -5.12
C SER A 111 2.57 -3.08 -4.74
N THR A 112 1.54 -3.67 -5.35
CA THR A 112 0.16 -3.20 -5.19
C THR A 112 -0.79 -4.31 -4.78
N TRP A 113 -1.73 -3.97 -3.92
CA TRP A 113 -2.85 -4.81 -3.51
C TRP A 113 -4.13 -3.99 -3.58
N GLU A 114 -5.16 -4.55 -4.19
CA GLU A 114 -6.45 -3.88 -4.39
C GLU A 114 -7.57 -4.73 -3.78
N THR A 115 -8.53 -4.08 -3.16
CA THR A 115 -9.78 -4.70 -2.69
C THR A 115 -10.98 -3.96 -3.27
N ASN A 116 -12.04 -4.69 -3.60
CA ASN A 116 -13.30 -4.08 -4.00
C ASN A 116 -13.90 -3.31 -2.82
N ILE A 117 -14.45 -2.14 -3.11
CA ILE A 117 -15.14 -1.27 -2.16
C ILE A 117 -16.46 -0.79 -2.75
N SER A 118 -17.40 -0.40 -1.89
CA SER A 118 -18.64 0.25 -2.33
C SER A 118 -18.38 1.67 -2.83
N ASP A 119 -19.32 2.20 -3.61
CA ASP A 119 -19.33 3.61 -4.04
C ASP A 119 -19.32 4.58 -2.84
N ALA A 120 -19.99 4.22 -1.74
CA ALA A 120 -19.99 5.03 -0.51
C ALA A 120 -18.58 5.10 0.12
N GLN A 121 -17.88 3.96 0.22
CA GLN A 121 -16.50 3.91 0.70
C GLN A 121 -15.55 4.69 -0.23
N ALA A 122 -15.75 4.60 -1.55
CA ALA A 122 -14.94 5.32 -2.53
C ALA A 122 -15.10 6.85 -2.37
N LYS A 123 -16.35 7.33 -2.29
CA LYS A 123 -16.66 8.75 -2.03
C LYS A 123 -16.05 9.23 -0.71
N GLN A 124 -16.13 8.42 0.34
CA GLN A 124 -15.54 8.75 1.63
C GLN A 124 -14.01 8.83 1.55
N ALA A 125 -13.33 7.89 0.88
CA ALA A 125 -11.89 7.94 0.66
C ALA A 125 -11.47 9.20 -0.10
N ILE A 126 -12.18 9.54 -1.19
CA ILE A 126 -11.92 10.74 -1.99
C ILE A 126 -12.06 12.01 -1.13
N GLN A 127 -13.10 12.09 -0.29
CA GLN A 127 -13.30 13.24 0.62
C GLN A 127 -12.21 13.35 1.68
N ILE A 128 -11.81 12.23 2.30
CA ILE A 128 -10.70 12.19 3.26
C ILE A 128 -9.42 12.69 2.58
N ASN A 129 -9.14 12.22 1.36
CA ASN A 129 -7.95 12.60 0.62
C ASN A 129 -7.97 14.08 0.23
N ALA A 130 -9.13 14.62 -0.16
CA ALA A 130 -9.29 16.05 -0.43
C ALA A 130 -8.99 16.89 0.82
N SER A 131 -9.52 16.49 1.99
CA SER A 131 -9.26 17.17 3.26
C SER A 131 -7.77 17.14 3.63
N LEU A 132 -7.14 15.97 3.57
CA LEU A 132 -5.70 15.81 3.84
C LEU A 132 -4.81 16.61 2.86
N ARG A 133 -5.22 16.77 1.60
CA ARG A 133 -4.50 17.64 0.64
C ARG A 133 -4.65 19.13 0.97
N SER A 134 -5.82 19.54 1.47
CA SER A 134 -6.07 20.94 1.84
C SER A 134 -5.38 21.35 3.14
N SER A 135 -5.20 20.41 4.07
CA SER A 135 -4.55 20.65 5.36
C SER A 135 -3.72 19.42 5.76
N PRO A 136 -2.55 19.20 5.14
CA PRO A 136 -1.68 18.07 5.49
C PRO A 136 -1.25 18.17 6.96
N PRO A 137 -1.32 17.07 7.73
CA PRO A 137 -0.79 17.07 9.08
C PRO A 137 0.74 17.16 9.06
N ASN A 138 1.34 17.42 10.23
CA ASN A 138 2.79 17.28 10.38
C ASN A 138 3.22 15.82 10.19
N TYR A 139 4.39 15.64 9.59
CA TYR A 139 5.04 14.35 9.42
C TYR A 139 5.72 13.95 10.71
N THR A 140 5.26 12.85 11.30
CA THR A 140 5.75 12.33 12.59
C THR A 140 6.00 10.83 12.50
N LYS A 141 6.58 10.25 13.55
CA LYS A 141 6.78 8.78 13.64
C LYS A 141 5.46 7.98 13.55
N ASP A 142 4.35 8.57 13.98
CA ASP A 142 3.02 7.93 14.01
C ASP A 142 2.17 8.36 12.80
N ILE A 143 2.37 9.58 12.31
CA ILE A 143 1.71 10.14 11.12
C ILE A 143 2.75 10.26 10.01
N GLN A 144 2.99 9.12 9.34
CA GLN A 144 3.86 8.99 8.17
C GLN A 144 3.14 8.22 7.06
N CYS A 145 3.78 8.02 5.90
CA CYS A 145 3.19 7.47 4.69
C CYS A 145 2.32 6.22 4.93
N THR A 146 2.86 5.20 5.60
CA THR A 146 2.17 3.94 5.92
C THR A 146 1.04 4.16 6.92
N GLY A 147 1.30 4.86 8.04
CA GLY A 147 0.31 5.11 9.07
C GLY A 147 -0.89 5.89 8.54
N LEU A 148 -0.66 6.88 7.67
CA LEU A 148 -1.72 7.66 7.06
C LEU A 148 -2.53 6.83 6.06
N ALA A 149 -1.89 6.05 5.19
CA ALA A 149 -2.60 5.16 4.25
C ALA A 149 -3.50 4.16 5.00
N LEU A 150 -3.00 3.56 6.09
CA LEU A 150 -3.77 2.66 6.95
C LEU A 150 -4.91 3.38 7.68
N ASN A 151 -4.72 4.64 8.09
CA ASN A 151 -5.79 5.44 8.70
C ASN A 151 -6.93 5.69 7.70
N VAL A 152 -6.63 6.00 6.44
CA VAL A 152 -7.65 6.15 5.40
C VAL A 152 -8.43 4.85 5.22
N ALA A 153 -7.71 3.71 5.07
CA ALA A 153 -8.32 2.40 4.93
C ALA A 153 -9.27 2.06 6.10
N GLN A 154 -8.81 2.27 7.33
CA GLN A 154 -9.61 2.04 8.53
C GLN A 154 -10.88 2.91 8.55
N ARG A 155 -10.77 4.20 8.18
CA ARG A 155 -11.92 5.13 8.19
C ARG A 155 -12.99 4.78 7.17
N ILE A 156 -12.63 4.11 6.08
CA ILE A 156 -13.58 3.60 5.08
C ILE A 156 -13.97 2.14 5.34
N GLY A 157 -13.54 1.54 6.44
CA GLY A 157 -13.89 0.17 6.82
C GLY A 157 -13.19 -0.92 5.99
N VAL A 158 -12.04 -0.62 5.37
CA VAL A 158 -11.19 -1.62 4.73
C VAL A 158 -10.23 -2.20 5.77
N ASN A 159 -10.32 -3.51 5.99
CA ASN A 159 -9.47 -4.23 6.94
C ASN A 159 -8.12 -4.54 6.30
N LEU A 160 -7.08 -3.83 6.74
CA LEU A 160 -5.69 -4.07 6.36
C LEU A 160 -4.87 -4.54 7.58
N PRO A 161 -3.77 -5.26 7.37
CA PRO A 161 -2.80 -5.52 8.42
C PRO A 161 -2.17 -4.21 8.93
N SER A 162 -1.66 -4.22 10.16
CA SER A 162 -1.19 -3.01 10.83
C SER A 162 0.09 -2.43 10.21
N GLY A 163 0.86 -3.23 9.49
CA GLY A 163 2.18 -2.87 8.99
C GLY A 163 3.20 -2.54 10.08
N VAL A 164 2.87 -2.79 11.35
CA VAL A 164 3.72 -2.42 12.49
C VAL A 164 4.89 -3.40 12.59
N GLY A 165 6.08 -2.85 12.73
CA GLY A 165 7.29 -3.61 13.04
C GLY A 165 8.45 -2.70 13.46
N PRO A 166 9.58 -3.29 13.85
CA PRO A 166 10.74 -2.55 14.35
C PRO A 166 11.34 -1.62 13.28
N VAL A 167 11.55 -0.38 13.69
CA VAL A 167 12.22 0.66 12.91
C VAL A 167 13.33 1.26 13.76
N VAL A 168 14.46 1.55 13.13
CA VAL A 168 15.55 2.33 13.71
C VAL A 168 15.83 3.54 12.85
N ILE A 169 16.24 4.63 13.49
CA ILE A 169 16.81 5.80 12.83
C ILE A 169 18.21 6.00 13.37
N ARG A 170 19.18 5.92 12.46
CA ARG A 170 20.60 6.16 12.72
C ARG A 170 21.04 7.46 12.06
N VAL A 171 21.92 8.20 12.70
CA VAL A 171 22.59 9.35 12.07
C VAL A 171 24.10 9.17 12.18
N PRO A 172 24.88 9.72 11.23
CA PRO A 172 26.33 9.74 11.35
C PRO A 172 26.75 10.49 12.62
N ASP A 173 27.53 9.86 13.50
CA ASP A 173 28.20 10.56 14.60
C ASP A 173 29.56 11.08 14.10
N ALA A 174 29.65 12.38 13.86
CA ALA A 174 30.82 13.03 13.26
C ALA A 174 31.93 13.38 14.26
N ARG A 175 31.83 12.95 15.52
CA ARG A 175 32.60 13.61 16.59
C ARG A 175 34.11 13.48 16.47
N PHE A 176 34.70 12.38 15.98
CA PHE A 176 36.13 12.30 15.63
C PHE A 176 36.39 11.07 14.73
N LEU A 177 36.93 11.24 13.51
CA LEU A 177 37.78 10.24 12.82
C LEU A 177 37.30 8.77 12.67
N GLY A 178 36.12 8.49 12.09
CA GLY A 178 35.72 7.11 11.72
C GLY A 178 34.25 6.82 12.01
N VAL A 179 33.40 7.19 11.05
CA VAL A 179 31.92 7.28 11.16
C VAL A 179 31.30 6.06 11.86
N VAL A 180 30.79 6.27 13.07
CA VAL A 180 29.93 5.30 13.78
C VAL A 180 28.48 5.75 13.63
N ASN A 181 27.60 4.86 13.17
CA ASN A 181 26.17 5.13 13.06
C ASN A 181 25.54 5.10 14.45
N LYS A 182 25.20 6.27 15.01
CA LYS A 182 24.48 6.36 16.29
C LYS A 182 22.99 6.18 16.06
N THR A 183 22.39 5.19 16.72
CA THR A 183 20.92 5.09 16.81
C THR A 183 20.40 6.26 17.64
N VAL A 184 19.62 7.14 17.00
CA VAL A 184 18.96 8.29 17.63
C VAL A 184 17.51 8.02 17.97
N TRP A 185 16.92 6.99 17.34
CA TRP A 185 15.60 6.51 17.69
C TRP A 185 15.44 5.03 17.32
N SER A 186 14.65 4.31 18.12
CA SER A 186 14.20 2.95 17.83
C SER A 186 12.81 2.74 18.41
N GLY A 187 11.95 2.05 17.68
CA GLY A 187 10.59 1.74 18.13
C GLY A 187 9.89 0.78 17.18
N SER A 188 8.63 0.48 17.45
CA SER A 188 7.76 -0.26 16.53
C SER A 188 6.66 0.65 16.01
N VAL A 189 6.63 0.87 14.70
CA VAL A 189 5.65 1.72 14.02
C VAL A 189 5.26 1.08 12.69
N ALA A 190 4.13 1.49 12.12
CA ALA A 190 3.74 1.08 10.77
C ALA A 190 4.84 1.48 9.77
N ASN A 191 5.22 0.60 8.86
CA ASN A 191 6.24 0.92 7.86
C ASN A 191 6.10 0.10 6.56
N PRO A 192 6.70 0.55 5.44
CA PRO A 192 6.53 -0.08 4.13
C PRO A 192 6.98 -1.55 4.09
N TYR A 193 8.10 -1.88 4.74
CA TYR A 193 8.64 -3.25 4.76
C TYR A 193 7.69 -4.23 5.44
N HIS A 194 7.27 -3.93 6.68
CA HIS A 194 6.39 -4.80 7.43
C HIS A 194 4.99 -4.84 6.84
N LEU A 195 4.48 -3.72 6.33
CA LEU A 195 3.19 -3.71 5.63
C LEU A 195 3.24 -4.62 4.39
N SER A 196 4.25 -4.49 3.52
CA SER A 196 4.38 -5.34 2.33
C SER A 196 4.38 -6.83 2.66
N ARG A 197 5.12 -7.24 3.71
CA ARG A 197 5.16 -8.64 4.15
C ARG A 197 3.81 -9.13 4.66
N GLN A 198 3.13 -8.33 5.48
CA GLN A 198 1.83 -8.70 6.04
C GLN A 198 0.73 -8.70 4.97
N MET A 199 0.76 -7.74 4.04
CA MET A 199 -0.13 -7.72 2.88
C MET A 199 0.06 -8.97 2.02
N THR A 200 1.33 -9.36 1.78
CA THR A 200 1.64 -10.59 1.04
C THR A 200 1.10 -11.84 1.73
N GLN A 201 1.21 -11.90 3.06
CA GLN A 201 0.68 -13.02 3.86
C GLN A 201 -0.85 -13.07 3.85
N MET A 202 -1.52 -11.92 3.88
CA MET A 202 -2.97 -11.83 4.00
C MET A 202 -3.70 -11.93 2.66
N PHE A 203 -3.14 -11.36 1.60
CA PHE A 203 -3.80 -11.19 0.30
C PHE A 203 -3.08 -11.91 -0.85
N GLY A 204 -1.93 -12.54 -0.58
CA GLY A 204 -1.10 -13.15 -1.62
C GLY A 204 -0.11 -12.16 -2.26
N PRO A 205 0.66 -12.62 -3.28
CA PRO A 205 1.70 -11.81 -3.89
C PRO A 205 1.13 -10.51 -4.51
N PRO A 206 1.89 -9.40 -4.48
CA PRO A 206 1.44 -8.14 -5.06
C PRO A 206 1.32 -8.21 -6.58
N HIS A 207 0.51 -7.31 -7.13
CA HIS A 207 0.68 -6.90 -8.52
C HIS A 207 1.81 -5.87 -8.61
N VAL A 208 2.81 -6.14 -9.43
CA VAL A 208 3.95 -5.24 -9.64
C VAL A 208 3.60 -4.26 -10.75
N ARG A 209 3.75 -2.97 -10.46
CA ARG A 209 3.47 -1.83 -11.36
C ARG A 209 4.64 -0.84 -11.35
N THR A 210 4.58 0.13 -12.25
CA THR A 210 5.55 1.24 -12.31
C THR A 210 4.88 2.54 -11.87
N ALA A 211 5.67 3.54 -11.50
CA ALA A 211 5.14 4.86 -11.15
C ALA A 211 4.31 5.51 -12.26
N ASP A 212 4.56 5.19 -13.53
CA ASP A 212 3.77 5.70 -14.67
C ASP A 212 2.31 5.19 -14.65
N ASP A 213 2.00 4.18 -13.84
CA ASP A 213 0.64 3.67 -13.62
C ASP A 213 -0.18 4.51 -12.61
N PHE A 214 0.42 5.55 -12.00
CA PHE A 214 -0.10 6.32 -10.85
C PHE A 214 -0.01 7.84 -11.02
#